data_AF-A0A2W5B927-F1
#
_entry.id   AF-A0A2W5B927-F1
#
_cell.length_a   1.000
_cell.length_b   1.000
_cell.length_c   1.000
_cell.angle_alpha   90.00
_cell.angle_beta   90.00
_cell.angle_gamma   90.00
#
_symmetry.space_group_name_H-M   'P 1'
#
loop_
_entity.id
_entity.type
_entity.pdbx_description
1 polymer ?
#
loop_
_entity_poly.entity_id
_entity_poly.type
_entity_poly.pdbx_seq_one_letter_code
_entity_poly.pdbx_strand_id
1 'polypeptide(L)'
;MTVPDDFSSITPDVRDLTADPLFPIEFDDVEPLQSFSIEHWNVLYSHGVAPSPPLTLAPFPPQIHPESQLLEDLRRWGLYDGTKVDADLMFILDTLAGDYTHAVSGTLTLPQRGHERTVELQGNLASGGGTETMTMFEQPTYPFFMVKNYQDIVVTAMSTEVGMTFNVSKMTAKNYAEQFADELIVMIDPRGTWTPAPIKRMHVPSKLSMDMRVPQMFSEDKKTALQARKSIKSEYMIHDDTLQGWESLLGYTQLAMVSFTPQIRLKDDSLYAHTEGSGQWILAKRDEHPPVSYVVWPEVDKNKNTTMGYAPYSEDSLHAALTYAFKTTAFIMRERGVDDVTNPWYLLRHGAERTVREGSLSEASYPWAPAPDTE
;
A
#
# COMPACT_ATOMS: atom_id res chain seq x y z
N MET A 1 -25.10 -3.30 -39.18
CA MET A 1 -26.46 -3.13 -38.61
C MET A 1 -26.74 -4.41 -37.85
N THR A 2 -26.92 -4.44 -36.54
CA THR A 2 -27.32 -3.45 -35.53
C THR A 2 -26.51 -3.73 -34.26
N VAL A 3 -25.97 -2.67 -33.65
CA VAL A 3 -25.40 -2.73 -32.30
C VAL A 3 -26.58 -2.92 -31.33
N PRO A 4 -26.54 -3.85 -30.36
CA PRO A 4 -27.51 -3.85 -29.28
C PRO A 4 -27.37 -2.54 -28.49
N ASP A 5 -28.41 -1.72 -28.54
CA ASP A 5 -28.61 -0.59 -27.64
C ASP A 5 -28.69 -1.06 -26.17
N ASP A 6 -28.40 -0.14 -25.26
CA ASP A 6 -28.46 -0.23 -23.80
C ASP A 6 -27.23 -0.75 -23.02
N PHE A 7 -26.14 0.01 -23.09
CA PHE A 7 -25.24 0.20 -21.93
C PHE A 7 -24.94 1.69 -21.63
N SER A 8 -25.64 2.63 -22.28
CA SER A 8 -25.40 4.07 -22.15
C SER A 8 -26.04 4.72 -20.92
N SER A 9 -26.53 3.96 -19.93
CA SER A 9 -27.26 4.53 -18.79
C SER A 9 -26.83 4.05 -17.41
N ILE A 10 -25.67 3.39 -17.26
CA ILE A 10 -25.05 3.17 -15.93
C ILE A 10 -23.82 4.07 -15.84
N THR A 11 -24.02 5.37 -15.94
CA THR A 11 -23.19 6.29 -15.14
C THR A 11 -23.82 6.27 -13.76
N PRO A 12 -23.23 5.59 -12.75
CA PRO A 12 -23.71 5.77 -11.39
C PRO A 12 -23.64 7.27 -11.10
N ASP A 13 -24.78 7.85 -10.75
CA ASP A 13 -24.83 9.13 -10.07
C ASP A 13 -24.04 8.91 -8.78
N VAL A 14 -22.75 9.29 -8.81
CA VAL A 14 -21.85 9.24 -7.65
C VAL A 14 -22.45 10.22 -6.64
N ARG A 15 -23.44 9.75 -5.88
CA ARG A 15 -23.89 10.42 -4.67
C ARG A 15 -22.67 10.60 -3.80
N ASP A 16 -22.55 11.78 -3.19
CA ASP A 16 -21.51 12.19 -2.26
C ASP A 16 -21.29 11.15 -1.13
N LEU A 17 -20.58 10.06 -1.43
CA LEU A 17 -19.98 9.14 -0.46
C LEU A 17 -18.65 9.69 0.07
N THR A 18 -18.24 10.87 -0.44
CA THR A 18 -17.10 11.65 0.02
C THR A 18 -17.60 12.82 0.85
N ALA A 19 -17.82 12.61 2.14
CA ALA A 19 -18.13 13.72 3.04
C ALA A 19 -17.54 13.45 4.42
N ASP A 20 -16.21 13.53 4.50
CA ASP A 20 -15.45 14.21 5.57
C ASP A 20 -13.96 13.81 5.47
N PRO A 21 -13.01 14.67 5.90
CA PRO A 21 -11.60 14.30 5.94
C PRO A 21 -11.44 12.99 6.70
N LEU A 22 -10.77 11.99 6.09
CA LEU A 22 -10.57 10.66 6.70
C LEU A 22 -9.72 10.68 7.98
N PHE A 23 -9.21 11.84 8.39
CA PHE A 23 -8.66 12.09 9.72
C PHE A 23 -8.91 13.53 10.21
N PRO A 24 -9.79 13.71 11.22
CA PRO A 24 -9.50 14.58 12.34
C PRO A 24 -9.13 13.70 13.54
N ILE A 25 -7.90 13.84 14.03
CA ILE A 25 -7.44 13.22 15.28
C ILE A 25 -8.12 13.95 16.44
N GLU A 26 -8.98 13.30 17.22
CA GLU A 26 -9.25 13.60 18.65
C GLU A 26 -9.56 12.33 19.47
N PHE A 27 -9.25 12.38 20.77
CA PHE A 27 -9.07 11.27 21.72
C PHE A 27 -10.22 11.10 22.76
N ASP A 28 -10.27 9.87 23.28
CA ASP A 28 -10.89 9.29 24.51
C ASP A 28 -12.43 9.29 24.74
N ASP A 29 -12.90 8.12 25.19
CA ASP A 29 -14.22 7.77 25.78
C ASP A 29 -15.46 7.53 24.88
N VAL A 30 -15.35 6.76 23.78
CA VAL A 30 -16.54 6.24 23.06
C VAL A 30 -16.40 4.76 22.61
N GLU A 31 -17.42 3.94 22.88
CA GLU A 31 -17.57 2.51 22.50
C GLU A 31 -17.72 2.32 20.96
N PRO A 32 -16.99 1.39 20.30
CA PRO A 32 -17.08 1.24 18.85
C PRO A 32 -18.08 0.16 18.40
N LEU A 33 -19.08 0.58 17.62
CA LEU A 33 -19.38 0.11 16.24
C LEU A 33 -20.47 1.01 15.61
N GLN A 34 -20.08 1.86 14.65
CA GLN A 34 -21.01 2.67 13.84
C GLN A 34 -20.70 2.62 12.32
N SER A 35 -19.77 1.77 11.86
CA SER A 35 -19.35 1.74 10.45
C SER A 35 -19.09 0.33 9.91
N PHE A 36 -19.13 0.19 8.57
CA PHE A 36 -18.80 -1.06 7.87
C PHE A 36 -17.36 -1.48 8.19
N SER A 37 -17.09 -2.78 8.33
CA SER A 37 -15.78 -3.31 8.72
C SER A 37 -15.46 -4.60 7.96
N ILE A 38 -14.23 -5.10 8.11
CA ILE A 38 -13.86 -6.38 7.51
C ILE A 38 -14.69 -7.56 8.04
N GLU A 39 -15.20 -7.49 9.28
CA GLU A 39 -16.09 -8.52 9.82
C GLU A 39 -17.40 -8.58 9.02
N HIS A 40 -17.96 -7.42 8.66
CA HIS A 40 -19.14 -7.35 7.81
C HIS A 40 -18.87 -7.95 6.43
N TRP A 41 -17.73 -7.64 5.80
CA TRP A 41 -17.35 -8.23 4.51
C TRP A 41 -17.19 -9.75 4.62
N ASN A 42 -16.51 -10.26 5.65
CA ASN A 42 -16.37 -11.70 5.85
C ASN A 42 -17.71 -12.41 6.02
N VAL A 43 -18.67 -11.81 6.73
CA VAL A 43 -20.03 -12.35 6.84
C VAL A 43 -20.74 -12.37 5.49
N LEU A 44 -20.63 -11.31 4.68
CA LEU A 44 -21.19 -11.33 3.32
C LEU A 44 -20.54 -12.41 2.43
N TYR A 45 -19.23 -12.62 2.57
CA TYR A 45 -18.50 -13.69 1.86
C TYR A 45 -18.92 -15.08 2.33
N SER A 46 -19.07 -15.31 3.63
CA SER A 46 -19.49 -16.62 4.18
C SER A 46 -20.91 -17.00 3.77
N HIS A 47 -21.78 -16.01 3.53
CA HIS A 47 -23.12 -16.18 2.95
C HIS A 47 -23.12 -16.31 1.42
N GLY A 48 -21.96 -16.17 0.76
CA GLY A 48 -21.82 -16.30 -0.69
C GLY A 48 -22.44 -15.15 -1.49
N VAL A 49 -22.64 -13.99 -0.86
CA VAL A 49 -23.28 -12.81 -1.49
C VAL A 49 -22.29 -11.69 -1.82
N ALA A 50 -21.02 -11.83 -1.41
CA ALA A 50 -19.93 -10.91 -1.74
C ALA A 50 -18.64 -11.71 -2.02
N PRO A 51 -17.65 -11.14 -2.74
CA PRO A 51 -16.35 -11.78 -2.94
C PRO A 51 -15.54 -11.84 -1.64
N SER A 52 -14.48 -12.66 -1.61
CA SER A 52 -13.57 -12.71 -0.47
C SER A 52 -12.83 -11.39 -0.28
N PRO A 53 -12.66 -10.90 0.97
CA PRO A 53 -11.84 -9.73 1.22
C PRO A 53 -10.37 -9.97 0.82
N PRO A 54 -9.66 -8.93 0.31
CA PRO A 54 -8.23 -9.00 0.08
C PRO A 54 -7.45 -9.22 1.37
N LEU A 55 -6.52 -10.18 1.35
CA LEU A 55 -5.61 -10.44 2.47
C LEU A 55 -4.82 -9.20 2.89
N THR A 56 -4.57 -8.26 1.97
CA THR A 56 -3.89 -6.99 2.24
C THR A 56 -4.65 -6.13 3.25
N LEU A 57 -5.99 -6.10 3.20
CA LEU A 57 -6.81 -5.26 4.08
C LEU A 57 -7.03 -5.91 5.45
N ALA A 58 -6.99 -7.24 5.52
CA ALA A 58 -7.07 -7.97 6.78
C ALA A 58 -6.53 -9.39 6.61
N PRO A 59 -5.26 -9.65 6.96
CA PRO A 59 -4.67 -10.96 6.73
C PRO A 59 -5.26 -12.04 7.65
N PHE A 60 -5.75 -11.68 8.85
CA PHE A 60 -6.38 -12.60 9.82
C PHE A 60 -7.33 -11.87 10.80
N PRO A 61 -8.48 -11.34 10.37
CA PRO A 61 -9.36 -10.63 11.29
C PRO A 61 -10.01 -11.62 12.27
N PRO A 62 -9.83 -11.49 13.59
CA PRO A 62 -10.67 -12.22 14.52
C PRO A 62 -12.10 -11.71 14.35
N GLN A 63 -13.07 -12.63 14.20
CA GLN A 63 -14.47 -12.23 14.34
C GLN A 63 -14.72 -12.00 15.83
N ILE A 64 -14.88 -10.73 16.19
CA ILE A 64 -15.14 -10.26 17.55
C ILE A 64 -16.65 -10.20 17.78
N HIS A 65 -17.42 -9.86 16.74
CA HIS A 65 -18.86 -9.63 16.82
C HIS A 65 -19.68 -10.83 16.34
N PRO A 66 -20.83 -11.13 16.99
CA PRO A 66 -21.73 -12.17 16.52
C PRO A 66 -22.24 -11.89 15.10
N GLU A 67 -22.31 -12.92 14.27
CA GLU A 67 -22.81 -12.82 12.89
C GLU A 67 -24.20 -12.16 12.80
N SER A 68 -25.10 -12.49 13.74
CA SER A 68 -26.45 -11.91 13.79
C SER A 68 -26.44 -10.39 13.99
N GLN A 69 -25.46 -9.87 14.73
CA GLN A 69 -25.30 -8.43 14.93
C GLN A 69 -24.81 -7.77 13.63
N LEU A 70 -23.77 -8.33 13.01
CA LEU A 70 -23.19 -7.81 11.77
C LEU A 70 -24.21 -7.78 10.61
N LEU A 71 -25.05 -8.81 10.49
CA LEU A 71 -26.12 -8.84 9.49
C LEU A 71 -27.23 -7.82 9.77
N GLU A 72 -27.56 -7.59 11.04
CA GLU A 72 -28.55 -6.58 11.42
C GLU A 72 -28.03 -5.16 11.17
N ASP A 73 -26.75 -4.91 11.46
CA ASP A 73 -26.09 -3.65 11.13
C ASP A 73 -26.15 -3.37 9.62
N LEU A 74 -25.81 -4.35 8.77
CA LEU A 74 -25.90 -4.24 7.31
C LEU A 74 -27.34 -3.97 6.81
N ARG A 75 -28.34 -4.62 7.40
CA ARG A 75 -29.76 -4.36 7.08
C ARG A 75 -30.19 -2.97 7.48
N ARG A 76 -29.84 -2.55 8.69
CA ARG A 76 -30.16 -1.21 9.22
C ARG A 76 -29.54 -0.11 8.36
N TRP A 77 -28.35 -0.33 7.82
CA TRP A 77 -27.68 0.61 6.91
C TRP A 77 -28.18 0.53 5.46
N GLY A 78 -29.08 -0.40 5.13
CA GLY A 78 -29.56 -0.61 3.77
C GLY A 78 -28.51 -1.20 2.82
N LEU A 79 -27.43 -1.78 3.36
CA LEU A 79 -26.34 -2.38 2.59
C LEU A 79 -26.59 -3.86 2.26
N TYR A 80 -27.54 -4.50 2.94
CA TYR A 80 -27.94 -5.88 2.70
C TYR A 80 -29.42 -6.09 3.01
N ASP A 81 -30.19 -6.67 2.10
CA ASP A 81 -31.63 -6.91 2.32
C ASP A 81 -31.96 -8.33 2.85
N GLY A 82 -30.94 -9.17 3.08
CA GLY A 82 -31.09 -10.59 3.41
C GLY A 82 -30.92 -11.53 2.22
N THR A 83 -30.83 -11.00 1.00
CA THR A 83 -30.61 -11.76 -0.23
C THR A 83 -29.57 -11.14 -1.16
N LYS A 84 -29.45 -9.81 -1.14
CA LYS A 84 -28.56 -9.04 -2.02
C LYS A 84 -27.88 -7.91 -1.26
N VAL A 85 -26.63 -7.68 -1.64
CA VAL A 85 -25.83 -6.54 -1.22
C VAL A 85 -26.24 -5.31 -2.05
N ASP A 86 -26.17 -4.13 -1.46
CA ASP A 86 -26.29 -2.86 -2.17
C ASP A 86 -25.35 -2.80 -3.39
N ALA A 87 -25.80 -2.18 -4.49
CA ALA A 87 -25.09 -2.22 -5.75
C ALA A 87 -23.76 -1.44 -5.72
N ASP A 88 -23.72 -0.30 -5.02
CA ASP A 88 -22.52 0.53 -4.91
C ASP A 88 -21.49 -0.16 -4.00
N LEU A 89 -21.94 -0.73 -2.88
CA LEU A 89 -21.10 -1.56 -2.04
C LEU A 89 -20.55 -2.76 -2.82
N MET A 90 -21.40 -3.49 -3.54
CA MET A 90 -20.96 -4.65 -4.32
C MET A 90 -19.90 -4.27 -5.36
N PHE A 91 -20.10 -3.15 -6.07
CA PHE A 91 -19.10 -2.61 -7.01
C PHE A 91 -17.75 -2.35 -6.33
N ILE A 92 -17.75 -1.74 -5.14
CA ILE A 92 -16.54 -1.49 -4.35
C ILE A 92 -15.86 -2.81 -3.98
N LEU A 93 -16.61 -3.78 -3.45
CA LEU A 93 -16.07 -5.06 -3.00
C LEU A 93 -15.51 -5.89 -4.16
N ASP A 94 -16.20 -5.97 -5.30
CA ASP A 94 -15.74 -6.67 -6.51
C ASP A 94 -14.47 -6.02 -7.07
N THR A 95 -14.45 -4.68 -7.13
CA THR A 95 -13.29 -3.91 -7.59
C THR A 95 -12.07 -4.19 -6.71
N LEU A 96 -12.22 -4.19 -5.39
CA LEU A 96 -11.11 -4.48 -4.46
C LEU A 96 -10.71 -5.96 -4.45
N ALA A 97 -11.64 -6.89 -4.65
CA ALA A 97 -11.37 -8.33 -4.58
C ALA A 97 -10.62 -8.87 -5.81
N GLY A 98 -10.74 -8.23 -6.97
CA GLY A 98 -10.05 -8.72 -8.16
C GLY A 98 -10.39 -8.05 -9.48
N ASP A 99 -11.37 -7.14 -9.56
CA ASP A 99 -11.67 -6.42 -10.80
C ASP A 99 -10.80 -5.17 -10.98
N TYR A 100 -9.47 -5.37 -11.02
CA TYR A 100 -8.52 -4.28 -11.19
C TYR A 100 -7.31 -4.59 -12.07
N THR A 101 -6.73 -3.53 -12.63
CA THR A 101 -5.56 -3.55 -13.51
C THR A 101 -4.27 -3.24 -12.78
N HIS A 102 -4.31 -2.32 -11.83
CA HIS A 102 -3.15 -1.86 -11.06
C HIS A 102 -3.56 -1.72 -9.62
N ALA A 103 -2.64 -1.97 -8.70
CA ALA A 103 -2.91 -1.78 -7.29
C ALA A 103 -1.67 -1.31 -6.51
N VAL A 104 -1.95 -0.69 -5.37
CA VAL A 104 -0.97 -0.35 -4.35
C VAL A 104 -1.50 -0.86 -3.01
N SER A 105 -0.73 -1.73 -2.39
CA SER A 105 -0.94 -2.14 -1.00
C SER A 105 -0.05 -1.36 -0.08
N GLY A 106 -0.54 -0.98 1.09
CA GLY A 106 0.30 -0.29 2.05
C GLY A 106 -0.22 -0.33 3.47
N THR A 107 0.53 0.33 4.35
CA THR A 107 0.20 0.43 5.77
C THR A 107 0.52 1.83 6.28
N LEU A 108 -0.38 2.40 7.06
CA LEU A 108 -0.08 3.52 7.95
C LEU A 108 0.33 2.96 9.31
N THR A 109 1.58 3.16 9.69
CA THR A 109 2.08 2.82 11.03
C THR A 109 2.23 4.08 11.87
N LEU A 110 1.81 4.03 13.13
CA LEU A 110 1.89 5.15 14.09
C LEU A 110 2.82 4.81 15.27
N PRO A 111 4.16 4.87 15.12
CA PRO A 111 5.10 4.45 16.16
C PRO A 111 4.94 5.16 17.51
N GLN A 112 4.50 6.42 17.52
CA GLN A 112 4.30 7.20 18.75
C GLN A 112 3.15 6.68 19.63
N ARG A 113 2.22 5.94 19.03
CA ARG A 113 1.13 5.28 19.75
C ARG A 113 1.48 3.84 20.13
N GLY A 114 2.76 3.48 20.00
CA GLY A 114 3.25 2.18 20.36
C GLY A 114 3.04 1.92 21.86
N HIS A 115 2.52 0.76 22.18
CA HIS A 115 2.22 0.37 23.56
C HIS A 115 2.60 -1.10 23.76
N GLU A 116 2.85 -1.46 25.02
CA GLU A 116 3.05 -2.87 25.38
C GLU A 116 1.70 -3.57 25.41
N ARG A 117 1.61 -4.69 24.70
CA ARG A 117 0.47 -5.61 24.74
C ARG A 117 0.94 -6.95 25.27
N THR A 118 0.21 -7.46 26.24
CA THR A 118 0.41 -8.80 26.77
C THR A 118 -0.47 -9.77 25.99
N VAL A 119 0.14 -10.78 25.36
CA VAL A 119 -0.56 -11.84 24.62
C VAL A 119 -0.38 -13.16 25.35
N GLU A 120 -1.48 -13.87 25.56
CA GLU A 120 -1.45 -15.25 26.04
C GLU A 120 -1.38 -16.20 24.84
N LEU A 121 -0.26 -16.90 24.73
CA LEU A 121 -0.07 -18.00 23.80
C LEU A 121 -0.59 -19.28 24.45
N GLN A 122 -1.43 -20.02 23.72
CA GLN A 122 -1.99 -21.28 24.20
C GLN A 122 -1.67 -22.43 23.22
N GLY A 123 -1.62 -23.65 23.75
CA GLY A 123 -1.41 -24.86 22.96
C GLY A 123 -0.08 -24.85 22.20
N ASN A 124 -0.11 -25.18 20.92
CA ASN A 124 1.10 -25.34 20.08
C ASN A 124 1.85 -24.02 19.82
N LEU A 125 1.26 -22.87 20.15
CA LEU A 125 1.92 -21.57 20.04
C LEU A 125 2.82 -21.27 21.25
N ALA A 126 2.62 -21.98 22.36
CA ALA A 126 3.46 -21.90 23.54
C ALA A 126 4.55 -22.98 23.48
N SER A 127 5.77 -22.60 23.83
CA SER A 127 6.94 -23.48 23.73
C SER A 127 6.81 -24.77 24.54
N GLY A 128 6.07 -24.74 25.65
CA GLY A 128 5.80 -25.89 26.52
C GLY A 128 4.42 -26.54 26.38
N GLY A 129 3.57 -26.07 25.46
CA GLY A 129 2.18 -26.56 25.32
C GLY A 129 1.20 -26.12 26.42
N GLY A 130 1.66 -25.40 27.44
CA GLY A 130 0.85 -24.72 28.46
C GLY A 130 0.64 -23.24 28.12
N THR A 131 -0.21 -22.52 28.87
CA THR A 131 -0.38 -21.07 28.64
C THR A 131 0.91 -20.31 28.92
N GLU A 132 1.40 -19.55 27.94
CA GLU A 132 2.57 -18.68 28.05
C GLU A 132 2.17 -17.23 27.83
N THR A 133 2.66 -16.33 28.67
CA THR A 133 2.41 -14.90 28.56
C THR A 133 3.61 -14.23 27.90
N MET A 134 3.39 -13.53 26.79
CA MET A 134 4.41 -12.77 26.09
C MET A 134 4.01 -11.29 26.00
N THR A 135 4.85 -10.41 26.53
CA THR A 135 4.71 -8.97 26.31
C THR A 135 5.38 -8.60 24.99
N MET A 136 4.60 -8.03 24.07
CA MET A 136 5.08 -7.51 22.79
C MET A 136 4.85 -6.01 22.74
N PHE A 137 5.76 -5.28 22.09
CA PHE A 137 5.53 -3.87 21.77
C PHE A 137 4.78 -3.79 20.44
N GLU A 138 3.55 -3.29 20.48
CA GLU A 138 2.68 -3.16 19.31
C GLU A 138 2.64 -1.70 18.85
N GLN A 139 2.81 -1.48 17.55
CA GLN A 139 2.61 -0.16 16.92
C GLN A 139 1.31 -0.21 16.11
N PRO A 140 0.34 0.68 16.36
CA PRO A 140 -0.89 0.72 15.57
C PRO A 140 -0.57 0.81 14.08
N THR A 141 -1.11 -0.15 13.33
CA THR A 141 -0.84 -0.34 11.91
C THR A 141 -2.16 -0.55 11.18
N TYR A 142 -2.47 0.37 10.27
CA TYR A 142 -3.72 0.38 9.53
C TYR A 142 -3.43 0.08 8.05
N PRO A 143 -3.82 -1.09 7.54
CA PRO A 143 -3.59 -1.42 6.14
C PRO A 143 -4.52 -0.62 5.23
N PHE A 144 -4.01 -0.26 4.06
CA PHE A 144 -4.80 0.31 2.98
C PHE A 144 -4.52 -0.40 1.66
N PHE A 145 -5.49 -0.33 0.77
CA PHE A 145 -5.43 -0.90 -0.55
C PHE A 145 -6.08 0.04 -1.56
N MET A 146 -5.35 0.38 -2.60
CA MET A 146 -5.83 1.23 -3.68
C MET A 146 -5.75 0.44 -4.97
N VAL A 147 -6.83 0.44 -5.74
CA VAL A 147 -6.90 -0.29 -7.00
C VAL A 147 -7.48 0.58 -8.10
N LYS A 148 -7.03 0.37 -9.33
CA LYS A 148 -7.60 0.99 -10.54
C LYS A 148 -8.26 -0.09 -11.38
N ASN A 149 -9.56 0.03 -11.63
CA ASN A 149 -10.29 -0.90 -12.49
C ASN A 149 -10.10 -0.64 -14.00
N TYR A 150 -10.77 -1.44 -14.83
CA TYR A 150 -10.73 -1.33 -16.29
C TYR A 150 -11.50 -0.11 -16.84
N GLN A 151 -12.31 0.53 -16.01
CA GLN A 151 -13.12 1.72 -16.34
C GLN A 151 -12.46 3.02 -15.89
N ASP A 152 -11.18 2.98 -15.53
CA ASP A 152 -10.42 4.12 -14.98
C ASP A 152 -11.05 4.72 -13.70
N ILE A 153 -11.72 3.87 -12.92
CA ILE A 153 -12.15 4.17 -11.55
C ILE A 153 -11.08 3.68 -10.59
N VAL A 154 -10.75 4.52 -9.61
CA VAL A 154 -9.89 4.16 -8.49
C VAL A 154 -10.75 3.95 -7.25
N VAL A 155 -10.56 2.81 -6.61
CA VAL A 155 -11.18 2.48 -5.32
C VAL A 155 -10.06 2.35 -4.29
N THR A 156 -10.14 3.18 -3.26
CA THR A 156 -9.22 3.21 -2.12
C THR A 156 -9.96 2.70 -0.90
N ALA A 157 -9.35 1.78 -0.17
CA ALA A 157 -9.88 1.25 1.09
C ALA A 157 -8.83 1.32 2.18
N MET A 158 -9.22 1.67 3.41
CA MET A 158 -8.34 1.63 4.58
C MET A 158 -9.07 0.96 5.74
N SER A 159 -8.42 -0.03 6.36
CA SER A 159 -8.96 -0.72 7.53
C SER A 159 -8.39 -0.11 8.82
N THR A 160 -9.26 0.35 9.69
CA THR A 160 -8.91 0.96 10.98
C THR A 160 -9.59 0.21 12.13
N GLU A 161 -9.29 0.61 13.37
CA GLU A 161 -9.93 0.06 14.57
C GLU A 161 -11.43 0.39 14.68
N VAL A 162 -11.89 1.46 14.03
CA VAL A 162 -13.31 1.89 14.06
C VAL A 162 -14.14 1.34 12.89
N GLY A 163 -13.47 0.75 11.89
CA GLY A 163 -14.08 0.20 10.69
C GLY A 163 -13.24 0.44 9.43
N MET A 164 -13.87 0.27 8.28
CA MET A 164 -13.27 0.43 6.97
C MET A 164 -13.80 1.67 6.28
N THR A 165 -12.90 2.44 5.70
CA THR A 165 -13.24 3.61 4.90
C THR A 165 -12.98 3.32 3.43
N PHE A 166 -13.84 3.87 2.56
CA PHE A 166 -13.73 3.74 1.11
C PHE A 166 -13.71 5.11 0.47
N ASN A 167 -12.91 5.27 -0.59
CA ASN A 167 -13.00 6.39 -1.51
C ASN A 167 -13.13 5.83 -2.94
N VAL A 168 -13.99 6.45 -3.74
CA VAL A 168 -14.18 6.08 -5.15
C VAL A 168 -13.98 7.33 -5.99
N SER A 169 -12.98 7.33 -6.84
CA SER A 169 -12.63 8.48 -7.67
C SER A 169 -12.46 8.06 -9.13
N LYS A 170 -12.70 9.00 -10.05
CA LYS A 170 -12.34 8.83 -11.45
C LYS A 170 -10.89 9.25 -11.62
N MET A 171 -10.14 8.54 -12.46
CA MET A 171 -8.80 8.99 -12.83
C MET A 171 -8.85 10.35 -13.50
N THR A 172 -8.09 11.29 -12.94
CA THR A 172 -7.90 12.64 -13.50
C THR A 172 -6.42 12.97 -13.71
N ALA A 173 -5.52 12.25 -13.04
CA ALA A 173 -4.08 12.40 -13.22
C ALA A 173 -3.60 11.87 -14.58
N LYS A 174 -2.34 12.20 -14.95
CA LYS A 174 -1.77 11.81 -16.24
C LYS A 174 -1.53 10.30 -16.34
N ASN A 175 -1.27 9.66 -15.20
CA ASN A 175 -1.05 8.22 -15.10
C ASN A 175 -1.56 7.69 -13.75
N TYR A 176 -1.66 6.36 -13.64
CA TYR A 176 -2.19 5.70 -12.45
C TYR A 176 -1.31 5.87 -11.21
N ALA A 177 0.02 6.03 -11.37
CA ALA A 177 0.93 6.19 -10.25
C ALA A 177 0.78 7.59 -9.62
N GLU A 178 0.60 8.63 -10.43
CA GLU A 178 0.22 9.97 -9.97
C GLU A 178 -1.15 9.93 -9.29
N GLN A 179 -2.16 9.27 -9.88
CA GLN A 179 -3.48 9.16 -9.26
C GLN A 179 -3.42 8.47 -7.88
N PHE A 180 -2.65 7.39 -7.72
CA PHE A 180 -2.48 6.75 -6.43
C PHE A 180 -1.75 7.64 -5.41
N ALA A 181 -0.89 8.54 -5.86
CA ALA A 181 -0.24 9.50 -4.98
C ALA A 181 -1.23 10.57 -4.51
N ASP A 182 -2.13 11.02 -5.39
CA ASP A 182 -3.24 11.92 -5.03
C ASP A 182 -4.18 11.27 -4.00
N GLU A 183 -4.52 9.99 -4.18
CA GLU A 183 -5.31 9.23 -3.21
C GLU A 183 -4.62 9.14 -1.85
N LEU A 184 -3.29 8.93 -1.82
CA LEU A 184 -2.52 8.96 -0.57
C LEU A 184 -2.57 10.34 0.11
N ILE A 185 -2.48 11.43 -0.66
CA ILE A 185 -2.57 12.80 -0.13
C ILE A 185 -3.96 13.04 0.46
N VAL A 186 -5.02 12.70 -0.27
CA VAL A 186 -6.40 12.84 0.20
C VAL A 186 -6.63 12.03 1.48
N MET A 187 -6.05 10.82 1.54
CA MET A 187 -6.19 9.94 2.68
C MET A 187 -5.42 10.43 3.92
N ILE A 188 -4.21 10.99 3.76
CA ILE A 188 -3.28 11.22 4.88
C ILE A 188 -3.03 12.70 5.20
N ASP A 189 -3.03 13.58 4.20
CA ASP A 189 -2.83 15.03 4.37
C ASP A 189 -3.73 15.87 3.46
N PRO A 190 -5.06 15.74 3.57
CA PRO A 190 -6.00 16.43 2.68
C PRO A 190 -5.93 17.97 2.78
N ARG A 191 -5.29 18.49 3.83
CA ARG A 191 -5.16 19.93 4.10
C ARG A 191 -3.76 20.48 3.78
N GLY A 192 -2.81 19.65 3.31
CA GLY A 192 -1.45 20.09 2.99
C GLY A 192 -0.70 20.66 4.20
N THR A 193 -0.88 20.07 5.37
CA THR A 193 -0.46 20.61 6.67
C THR A 193 1.00 20.33 7.01
N TRP A 194 1.63 19.36 6.36
CA TRP A 194 2.95 18.92 6.77
C TRP A 194 4.07 19.77 6.18
N THR A 195 4.97 20.24 7.05
CA THR A 195 6.12 21.04 6.62
C THR A 195 7.14 20.12 5.93
N PRO A 196 7.68 20.48 4.75
CA PRO A 196 8.72 19.69 4.11
C PRO A 196 10.01 19.61 4.95
N ALA A 197 10.67 18.45 4.98
CA ALA A 197 11.95 18.29 5.67
C ALA A 197 13.05 19.19 5.05
N PRO A 198 13.98 19.73 5.87
CA PRO A 198 15.00 20.67 5.41
C PRO A 198 16.19 19.94 4.75
N ILE A 199 15.90 19.07 3.79
CA ILE A 199 16.89 18.31 3.02
C ILE A 199 16.85 18.74 1.54
N LYS A 200 17.90 18.42 0.80
CA LYS A 200 17.81 18.40 -0.67
C LYS A 200 17.35 17.02 -1.12
N ARG A 201 16.81 16.95 -2.34
CA ARG A 201 16.66 15.65 -3.00
C ARG A 201 18.02 14.98 -3.10
N MET A 202 18.09 13.74 -2.64
CA MET A 202 19.33 12.98 -2.55
C MET A 202 19.09 11.49 -2.82
N HIS A 203 20.13 10.81 -3.27
CA HIS A 203 20.09 9.38 -3.58
C HIS A 203 21.19 8.69 -2.78
N VAL A 204 20.83 7.63 -2.09
CA VAL A 204 21.73 6.88 -1.20
C VAL A 204 21.73 5.43 -1.66
N PRO A 205 22.88 4.74 -1.77
CA PRO A 205 22.90 3.32 -2.09
C PRO A 205 22.05 2.51 -1.11
N SER A 206 21.18 1.61 -1.60
CA SER A 206 20.21 0.90 -0.75
C SER A 206 20.87 0.01 0.31
N LYS A 207 22.14 -0.38 0.11
CA LYS A 207 22.92 -1.15 1.09
C LYS A 207 23.41 -0.32 2.28
N LEU A 208 23.42 1.01 2.18
CA LEU A 208 23.95 1.87 3.24
C LEU A 208 23.15 1.76 4.54
N SER A 209 21.82 1.66 4.46
CA SER A 209 20.95 1.58 5.65
C SER A 209 21.23 0.34 6.51
N MET A 210 21.80 -0.70 5.93
CA MET A 210 22.18 -1.95 6.61
C MET A 210 23.66 -1.99 7.01
N ASP A 211 24.42 -0.93 6.74
CA ASP A 211 25.84 -0.90 7.08
C ASP A 211 26.05 -0.76 8.59
N MET A 212 26.80 -1.70 9.18
CA MET A 212 27.07 -1.76 10.63
C MET A 212 27.83 -0.54 11.18
N ARG A 213 28.40 0.31 10.32
CA ARG A 213 29.09 1.54 10.69
C ARG A 213 28.14 2.72 10.83
N VAL A 214 26.89 2.62 10.36
CA VAL A 214 25.89 3.70 10.50
C VAL A 214 25.68 4.09 11.97
N PRO A 215 25.47 3.15 12.91
CA PRO A 215 25.39 3.50 14.34
C PRO A 215 26.66 4.19 14.86
N GLN A 216 27.84 3.84 14.32
CA GLN A 216 29.12 4.41 14.74
C GLN A 216 29.26 5.88 14.36
N MET A 217 28.52 6.37 13.35
CA MET A 217 28.49 7.78 12.98
C MET A 217 27.94 8.68 14.10
N PHE A 218 27.14 8.11 15.00
CA PHE A 218 26.52 8.77 16.15
C PHE A 218 27.22 8.47 17.49
N SER A 219 28.41 7.85 17.43
CA SER A 219 29.21 7.59 18.64
C SER A 219 29.61 8.88 19.35
N GLU A 220 29.60 8.86 20.69
CA GLU A 220 30.14 9.96 21.52
C GLU A 220 31.66 10.15 21.31
N ASP A 221 32.38 9.09 20.93
CA ASP A 221 33.78 9.20 20.54
C ASP A 221 33.90 9.83 19.14
N LYS A 222 34.32 11.10 19.13
CA LYS A 222 34.55 11.89 17.92
C LYS A 222 35.47 11.20 16.90
N LYS A 223 36.46 10.41 17.34
CA LYS A 223 37.37 9.71 16.42
C LYS A 223 36.65 8.57 15.71
N THR A 224 35.94 7.73 16.46
CA THR A 224 35.10 6.65 15.91
C THR A 224 34.06 7.22 14.93
N ALA A 225 33.36 8.29 15.34
CA ALA A 225 32.33 8.94 14.52
C ALA A 225 32.90 9.53 13.21
N LEU A 226 34.09 10.13 13.24
CA LEU A 226 34.76 10.67 12.05
C LEU A 226 35.27 9.56 11.12
N GLN A 227 35.83 8.49 11.69
CA GLN A 227 36.34 7.36 10.92
C GLN A 227 35.20 6.61 10.22
N ALA A 228 34.06 6.41 10.88
CA ALA A 228 32.87 5.80 10.30
C ALA A 228 32.38 6.61 9.08
N ARG A 229 32.20 7.94 9.24
CA ARG A 229 31.81 8.84 8.14
C ARG A 229 32.77 8.75 6.95
N LYS A 230 34.08 8.85 7.21
CA LYS A 230 35.10 8.78 6.14
C LYS A 230 35.07 7.44 5.41
N SER A 231 34.87 6.35 6.13
CA SER A 231 34.84 5.00 5.55
C SER A 231 33.59 4.80 4.70
N ILE A 232 32.42 5.18 5.20
CA ILE A 232 31.14 5.15 4.47
C ILE A 232 31.23 5.97 3.18
N LYS A 233 31.71 7.21 3.26
CA LYS A 233 31.87 8.06 2.07
C LYS A 233 32.77 7.42 1.03
N SER A 234 33.89 6.85 1.45
CA SER A 234 34.86 6.24 0.53
C SER A 234 34.32 4.97 -0.12
N GLU A 235 33.60 4.15 0.63
CA GLU A 235 33.11 2.86 0.14
C GLU A 235 31.89 3.01 -0.77
N TYR A 236 30.97 3.89 -0.39
CA TYR A 236 29.73 4.12 -1.14
C TYR A 236 29.81 5.29 -2.12
N MET A 237 30.96 5.96 -2.20
CA MET A 237 31.22 7.12 -3.06
C MET A 237 30.19 8.26 -2.88
N ILE A 238 29.78 8.51 -1.64
CA ILE A 238 28.75 9.50 -1.29
C ILE A 238 29.37 10.87 -1.02
N HIS A 239 28.76 11.93 -1.56
CA HIS A 239 29.16 13.32 -1.31
C HIS A 239 28.81 13.78 0.12
N ASP A 240 29.57 14.75 0.66
CA ASP A 240 29.37 15.27 2.02
C ASP A 240 27.96 15.81 2.27
N ASP A 241 27.39 16.51 1.29
CA ASP A 241 26.06 17.09 1.38
C ASP A 241 24.95 16.02 1.46
N THR A 242 25.10 14.94 0.69
CA THR A 242 24.19 13.78 0.72
C THR A 242 24.27 13.05 2.05
N LEU A 243 25.49 12.80 2.55
CA LEU A 243 25.66 12.14 3.85
C LEU A 243 25.12 13.00 4.99
N GLN A 244 25.39 14.31 4.98
CA GLN A 244 24.88 15.24 5.99
C GLN A 244 23.35 15.36 5.96
N GLY A 245 22.76 15.42 4.76
CA GLY A 245 21.30 15.41 4.59
C GLY A 245 20.69 14.12 5.14
N TRP A 246 21.27 12.98 4.83
CA TRP A 246 20.80 11.68 5.33
C TRP A 246 20.97 11.54 6.85
N GLU A 247 22.11 11.94 7.41
CA GLU A 247 22.35 12.02 8.86
C GLU A 247 21.31 12.89 9.56
N SER A 248 20.92 14.01 8.95
CA SER A 248 19.93 14.90 9.53
C SER A 248 18.57 14.21 9.70
N LEU A 249 18.18 13.32 8.77
CA LEU A 249 16.94 12.54 8.84
C LEU A 249 16.98 11.47 9.93
N LEU A 250 18.13 10.82 10.13
CA LEU A 250 18.30 9.79 11.16
C LEU A 250 18.12 10.33 12.59
N GLY A 251 18.28 11.66 12.77
CA GLY A 251 18.03 12.32 14.04
C GLY A 251 16.55 12.66 14.31
N TYR A 252 15.63 12.34 13.39
CA TYR A 252 14.21 12.54 13.61
C TYR A 252 13.54 11.30 14.18
N THR A 253 12.66 11.51 15.15
CA THR A 253 11.75 10.48 15.64
C THR A 253 10.56 10.40 14.69
N GLN A 254 10.27 9.21 14.17
CA GLN A 254 9.11 8.99 13.30
C GLN A 254 7.81 9.09 14.11
N LEU A 255 6.90 9.95 13.64
CA LEU A 255 5.55 10.11 14.19
C LEU A 255 4.58 9.14 13.52
N ALA A 256 4.68 9.05 12.20
CA ALA A 256 3.88 8.17 11.36
C ALA A 256 4.66 7.81 10.09
N MET A 257 4.35 6.64 9.54
CA MET A 257 4.99 6.11 8.35
C MET A 257 3.94 5.45 7.46
N VAL A 258 3.78 5.96 6.25
CA VAL A 258 2.94 5.37 5.21
C VAL A 258 3.85 4.57 4.29
N SER A 259 3.81 3.25 4.39
CA SER A 259 4.52 2.38 3.45
C SER A 259 3.60 2.03 2.30
N PHE A 260 4.07 2.12 1.07
CA PHE A 260 3.30 1.77 -0.12
C PHE A 260 4.09 0.82 -1.02
N THR A 261 3.43 -0.22 -1.50
CA THR A 261 4.01 -1.29 -2.30
C THR A 261 3.16 -1.49 -3.55
N PRO A 262 3.71 -1.16 -4.73
CA PRO A 262 3.06 -1.46 -5.99
C PRO A 262 2.82 -2.96 -6.17
N GLN A 263 1.64 -3.30 -6.67
CA GLN A 263 1.30 -4.65 -7.12
C GLN A 263 1.13 -4.65 -8.64
N ILE A 264 1.87 -5.52 -9.30
CA ILE A 264 1.80 -5.72 -10.75
C ILE A 264 1.02 -7.00 -11.00
N ARG A 265 -0.13 -6.89 -11.66
CA ARG A 265 -0.90 -8.05 -12.11
C ARG A 265 -0.25 -8.65 -13.36
N LEU A 266 0.04 -9.94 -13.32
CA LEU A 266 0.56 -10.72 -14.45
C LEU A 266 -0.58 -11.26 -15.30
N LYS A 267 -0.28 -11.75 -16.50
CA LYS A 267 -1.32 -12.26 -17.43
C LYS A 267 -2.05 -13.50 -16.94
N ASP A 268 -1.46 -14.26 -16.03
CA ASP A 268 -2.11 -15.40 -15.37
C ASP A 268 -2.96 -15.00 -14.16
N ASP A 269 -3.23 -13.70 -14.00
CA ASP A 269 -3.93 -13.07 -12.88
C ASP A 269 -3.19 -13.15 -11.53
N SER A 270 -1.97 -13.66 -11.50
CA SER A 270 -1.16 -13.59 -10.29
C SER A 270 -0.66 -12.16 -10.04
N LEU A 271 -0.38 -11.84 -8.77
CA LEU A 271 0.09 -10.53 -8.35
C LEU A 271 1.57 -10.61 -7.97
N TYR A 272 2.38 -9.76 -8.57
CA TYR A 272 3.76 -9.55 -8.17
C TYR A 272 3.88 -8.30 -7.31
N ALA A 273 4.40 -8.47 -6.10
CA ALA A 273 4.76 -7.39 -5.20
C ALA A 273 6.13 -7.71 -4.59
N HIS A 274 6.96 -6.68 -4.37
CA HIS A 274 8.27 -6.86 -3.79
C HIS A 274 8.65 -5.71 -2.89
N THR A 275 9.16 -6.00 -1.69
CA THR A 275 9.48 -4.99 -0.66
C THR A 275 10.60 -4.04 -1.08
N GLU A 276 11.56 -4.50 -1.90
CA GLU A 276 12.58 -3.62 -2.50
C GLU A 276 12.00 -2.62 -3.51
N GLY A 277 10.77 -2.83 -3.97
CA GLY A 277 10.02 -1.90 -4.82
C GLY A 277 9.08 -0.98 -4.03
N SER A 278 9.06 -1.06 -2.70
CA SER A 278 8.22 -0.25 -1.83
C SER A 278 8.86 1.08 -1.47
N GLY A 279 8.05 2.13 -1.45
CA GLY A 279 8.45 3.44 -0.91
C GLY A 279 7.74 3.76 0.40
N GLN A 280 8.12 4.90 0.97
CA GLN A 280 7.61 5.37 2.26
C GLN A 280 7.38 6.87 2.22
N TRP A 281 6.28 7.31 2.82
CA TRP A 281 6.08 8.70 3.18
C TRP A 281 6.13 8.81 4.70
N ILE A 282 7.08 9.60 5.20
CA ILE A 282 7.43 9.67 6.60
C ILE A 282 7.05 11.03 7.16
N LEU A 283 6.42 10.99 8.33
CA LEU A 283 6.14 12.14 9.19
C LEU A 283 7.02 12.01 10.41
N ALA A 284 7.83 13.02 10.68
CA ALA A 284 8.85 12.92 11.71
C ALA A 284 9.00 14.23 12.47
N LYS A 285 9.49 14.14 13.70
CA LYS A 285 9.76 15.29 14.56
C LYS A 285 11.10 15.13 15.24
N ARG A 286 11.76 16.26 15.43
CA ARG A 286 12.94 16.39 16.27
C ARG A 286 12.63 17.37 17.39
N ASP A 287 13.18 17.14 18.57
CA ASP A 287 12.96 18.01 19.73
C ASP A 287 13.17 19.48 19.36
N GLU A 288 12.29 20.35 19.86
CA GLU A 288 12.28 21.81 19.62
C GLU A 288 12.02 22.26 18.17
N HIS A 289 11.80 21.34 17.21
CA HIS A 289 11.44 21.67 15.83
C HIS A 289 9.97 21.34 15.50
N PRO A 290 9.33 22.07 14.57
CA PRO A 290 8.06 21.68 13.99
C PRO A 290 8.15 20.28 13.35
N PRO A 291 7.07 19.48 13.35
CA PRO A 291 6.99 18.25 12.58
C PRO A 291 7.31 18.50 11.10
N VAL A 292 8.09 17.61 10.51
CA VAL A 292 8.45 17.66 9.11
C VAL A 292 8.04 16.38 8.39
N SER A 293 8.02 16.43 7.07
CA SER A 293 7.70 15.29 6.23
C SER A 293 8.64 15.17 5.03
N TYR A 294 8.92 13.92 4.68
CA TYR A 294 9.76 13.56 3.53
C TYR A 294 9.28 12.24 2.94
N VAL A 295 9.63 12.02 1.67
CA VAL A 295 9.30 10.81 0.93
C VAL A 295 10.58 10.06 0.59
N VAL A 296 10.49 8.74 0.67
CA VAL A 296 11.56 7.78 0.37
C VAL A 296 11.05 6.83 -0.70
N TRP A 297 11.85 6.55 -1.73
CA TRP A 297 11.47 5.60 -2.77
C TRP A 297 12.67 4.79 -3.24
N PRO A 298 12.45 3.56 -3.73
CA PRO A 298 13.50 2.78 -4.35
C PRO A 298 13.64 3.20 -5.82
N GLU A 299 14.88 3.29 -6.28
CA GLU A 299 15.19 3.67 -7.65
C GLU A 299 16.37 2.85 -8.16
N VAL A 300 16.26 2.39 -9.40
CA VAL A 300 17.33 1.70 -10.10
C VAL A 300 17.98 2.70 -11.05
N ASP A 301 19.27 2.95 -10.84
CA ASP A 301 20.03 3.87 -11.69
C ASP A 301 20.32 3.26 -13.08
N LYS A 302 20.90 4.06 -13.98
CA LYS A 302 21.27 3.62 -15.35
C LYS A 302 22.28 2.47 -15.37
N ASN A 303 23.01 2.25 -14.27
CA ASN A 303 23.99 1.18 -14.11
C ASN A 303 23.38 -0.06 -13.43
N LYS A 304 22.06 -0.11 -13.25
CA LYS A 304 21.32 -1.16 -12.55
C LYS A 304 21.62 -1.27 -11.05
N ASN A 305 22.16 -0.22 -10.44
CA ASN A 305 22.33 -0.19 -8.99
C ASN A 305 21.05 0.29 -8.33
N THR A 306 20.62 -0.44 -7.30
CA THR A 306 19.50 -0.01 -6.45
C THR A 306 19.97 1.06 -5.48
N THR A 307 19.24 2.17 -5.50
CA THR A 307 19.40 3.31 -4.60
C THR A 307 18.07 3.61 -3.91
N MET A 308 18.12 4.33 -2.80
CA MET A 308 16.98 4.92 -2.14
C MET A 308 17.04 6.43 -2.36
N GLY A 309 16.03 6.97 -3.03
CA GLY A 309 15.82 8.40 -3.14
C GLY A 309 15.15 8.94 -1.88
N TYR A 310 15.53 10.15 -1.49
CA TYR A 310 14.94 10.93 -0.41
C TYR A 310 14.64 12.32 -0.93
N ALA A 311 13.46 12.87 -0.64
CA ALA A 311 13.12 14.26 -0.94
C ALA A 311 12.23 14.87 0.14
N PRO A 312 12.28 16.21 0.32
CA PRO A 312 11.26 16.92 1.09
C PRO A 312 9.87 16.59 0.54
N TYR A 313 8.90 16.46 1.44
CA TYR A 313 7.52 16.22 1.03
C TYR A 313 6.99 17.36 0.17
N SER A 314 6.43 16.99 -0.98
CA SER A 314 5.59 17.78 -1.86
C SER A 314 4.76 16.80 -2.68
N GLU A 315 3.69 17.28 -3.31
CA GLU A 315 2.89 16.51 -4.27
C GLU A 315 3.79 15.89 -5.36
N ASP A 316 4.63 16.71 -6.01
CA ASP A 316 5.60 16.26 -7.01
C ASP A 316 6.56 15.17 -6.49
N SER A 317 7.02 15.28 -5.24
CA SER A 317 7.90 14.28 -4.63
C SER A 317 7.18 12.95 -4.41
N LEU A 318 5.91 12.97 -4.01
CA LEU A 318 5.13 11.75 -3.81
C LEU A 318 4.72 11.10 -5.14
N HIS A 319 4.34 11.91 -6.13
CA HIS A 319 4.10 11.48 -7.52
C HIS A 319 5.32 10.76 -8.09
N ALA A 320 6.50 11.38 -7.94
CA ALA A 320 7.76 10.78 -8.35
C ALA A 320 8.03 9.48 -7.60
N ALA A 321 7.82 9.46 -6.28
CA ALA A 321 8.06 8.28 -5.45
C ALA A 321 7.22 7.07 -5.86
N LEU A 322 5.90 7.24 -6.09
CA LEU A 322 5.07 6.14 -6.59
C LEU A 322 5.50 5.69 -7.99
N THR A 323 5.82 6.64 -8.87
CA THR A 323 6.30 6.32 -10.22
C THR A 323 7.58 5.48 -10.18
N TYR A 324 8.57 5.87 -9.37
CA TYR A 324 9.81 5.12 -9.22
C TYR A 324 9.60 3.78 -8.52
N ALA A 325 8.70 3.70 -7.53
CA ALA A 325 8.33 2.43 -6.90
C ALA A 325 7.81 1.44 -7.96
N PHE A 326 6.85 1.83 -8.81
CA PHE A 326 6.34 0.97 -9.89
C PHE A 326 7.45 0.56 -10.86
N LYS A 327 8.29 1.51 -11.30
CA LYS A 327 9.43 1.23 -12.21
C LYS A 327 10.42 0.24 -11.59
N THR A 328 10.74 0.40 -10.31
CA THR A 328 11.67 -0.48 -9.59
C THR A 328 11.07 -1.86 -9.38
N THR A 329 9.80 -1.96 -8.98
CA THR A 329 9.10 -3.26 -8.89
C THR A 329 9.10 -3.99 -10.24
N ALA A 330 8.80 -3.29 -11.34
CA ALA A 330 8.84 -3.86 -12.69
C ALA A 330 10.25 -4.25 -13.14
N PHE A 331 11.29 -3.53 -12.71
CA PHE A 331 12.67 -3.93 -12.94
C PHE A 331 13.03 -5.21 -12.19
N ILE A 332 12.72 -5.30 -10.90
CA ILE A 332 13.02 -6.47 -10.07
C ILE A 332 12.29 -7.71 -10.61
N MET A 333 11.02 -7.56 -10.99
CA MET A 333 10.22 -8.63 -11.62
C MET A 333 10.91 -9.21 -12.85
N ARG A 334 11.41 -8.34 -13.74
CA ARG A 334 12.12 -8.73 -14.97
C ARG A 334 13.46 -9.40 -14.68
N GLU A 335 14.28 -8.81 -13.80
CA GLU A 335 15.60 -9.39 -13.45
C GLU A 335 15.47 -10.75 -12.75
N ARG A 336 14.34 -11.01 -12.08
CA ARG A 336 14.06 -12.32 -11.45
C ARG A 336 13.43 -13.35 -12.38
N GLY A 337 13.17 -13.01 -13.64
CA GLY A 337 12.53 -13.93 -14.59
C GLY A 337 11.11 -14.32 -14.16
N VAL A 338 10.38 -13.39 -13.55
CA VAL A 338 8.96 -13.54 -13.16
C VAL A 338 8.07 -12.68 -14.07
N ASP A 339 8.57 -12.30 -15.24
CA ASP A 339 7.76 -11.63 -16.24
C ASP A 339 6.93 -12.64 -17.04
N ASP A 340 5.92 -12.14 -17.77
CA ASP A 340 5.03 -12.98 -18.59
C ASP A 340 5.79 -13.83 -19.63
N VAL A 341 7.04 -13.49 -19.96
CA VAL A 341 7.85 -14.21 -20.95
C VAL A 341 8.60 -15.39 -20.32
N THR A 342 8.90 -15.30 -19.03
CA THR A 342 9.76 -16.25 -18.29
C THR A 342 9.03 -17.04 -17.21
N ASN A 343 7.81 -16.64 -16.83
CA ASN A 343 7.01 -17.34 -15.83
C ASN A 343 6.60 -18.76 -16.34
N PRO A 344 7.09 -19.84 -15.71
CA PRO A 344 6.77 -21.20 -16.13
C PRO A 344 5.28 -21.55 -15.93
N TRP A 345 4.58 -20.88 -15.02
CA TRP A 345 3.14 -21.06 -14.82
C TRP A 345 2.32 -20.42 -15.93
N TYR A 346 2.75 -19.28 -16.49
CA TYR A 346 2.18 -18.71 -17.70
C TYR A 346 2.36 -19.66 -18.90
N LEU A 347 3.56 -20.22 -19.08
CA LEU A 347 3.83 -21.20 -20.15
C LEU A 347 3.06 -22.52 -19.97
N LEU A 348 2.87 -22.99 -18.73
CA LEU A 348 2.07 -24.18 -18.44
C LEU A 348 0.57 -23.93 -18.61
N ARG A 349 0.06 -22.79 -18.11
CA ARG A 349 -1.36 -22.42 -18.21
C ARG A 349 -1.73 -22.10 -19.65
N HIS A 350 -0.98 -21.25 -20.35
CA HIS A 350 -1.23 -21.00 -21.76
C HIS A 350 -0.81 -22.15 -22.67
N GLY A 351 0.17 -22.98 -22.31
CA GLY A 351 0.46 -24.22 -23.04
C GLY A 351 -0.70 -25.21 -22.96
N ALA A 352 -1.29 -25.37 -21.78
CA ALA A 352 -2.49 -26.18 -21.57
C ALA A 352 -3.73 -25.57 -22.23
N GLU A 353 -3.98 -24.26 -22.03
CA GLU A 353 -5.10 -23.54 -22.64
C GLU A 353 -4.97 -23.44 -24.17
N ARG A 354 -3.76 -23.36 -24.73
CA ARG A 354 -3.51 -23.40 -26.18
C ARG A 354 -3.69 -24.80 -26.73
N THR A 355 -3.35 -25.85 -25.98
CA THR A 355 -3.68 -27.24 -26.37
C THR A 355 -5.20 -27.48 -26.35
N VAL A 356 -5.92 -26.82 -25.43
CA VAL A 356 -7.39 -26.86 -25.35
C VAL A 356 -8.05 -25.97 -26.43
N ARG A 357 -7.47 -24.81 -26.77
CA ARG A 357 -7.94 -23.89 -27.82
C ARG A 357 -7.58 -24.32 -29.24
N GLU A 358 -6.44 -24.96 -29.47
CA GLU A 358 -6.12 -25.58 -30.77
C GLU A 358 -7.01 -26.82 -31.02
N GLY A 359 -7.64 -27.36 -29.97
CA GLY A 359 -8.77 -28.29 -30.06
C GLY A 359 -10.15 -27.63 -30.21
N SER A 360 -10.26 -26.29 -30.06
CA SER A 360 -11.54 -25.55 -30.12
C SER A 360 -11.38 -24.23 -30.89
N LEU A 361 -11.57 -24.33 -32.21
CA LEU A 361 -11.63 -23.20 -33.14
C LEU A 361 -12.63 -22.11 -32.68
N SER A 362 -12.15 -20.92 -32.32
CA SER A 362 -12.57 -19.63 -32.91
C SER A 362 -11.80 -18.45 -32.29
N GLU A 363 -11.36 -17.54 -33.15
CA GLU A 363 -10.53 -16.38 -32.83
C GLU A 363 -11.36 -15.25 -32.19
N ALA A 364 -10.86 -14.70 -31.07
CA ALA A 364 -11.20 -13.35 -30.63
C ALA A 364 -9.90 -12.67 -30.15
N SER A 365 -9.43 -11.72 -30.96
CA SER A 365 -8.29 -10.85 -30.67
C SER A 365 -8.69 -9.77 -29.65
N TYR A 366 -8.07 -9.78 -28.47
CA TYR A 366 -8.17 -8.67 -27.50
C TYR A 366 -7.05 -7.64 -27.72
N PRO A 367 -7.34 -6.33 -27.60
CA PRO A 367 -6.37 -5.26 -27.78
C PRO A 367 -5.50 -5.12 -26.52
N TRP A 368 -4.19 -5.30 -26.67
CA TRP A 368 -3.17 -5.06 -25.64
C TRP A 368 -2.74 -3.60 -25.70
N ALA A 369 -2.63 -2.92 -24.56
CA ALA A 369 -1.99 -1.60 -24.51
C ALA A 369 -0.47 -1.76 -24.79
N PRO A 370 0.13 -0.90 -25.63
CA PRO A 370 1.57 -0.94 -25.87
C PRO A 370 2.32 -0.47 -24.61
N ALA A 371 3.52 -1.02 -24.41
CA ALA A 371 4.46 -0.54 -23.39
C ALA A 371 4.77 0.96 -23.59
N PRO A 372 5.04 1.73 -22.53
CA PRO A 372 5.50 3.11 -22.70
C PRO A 372 6.85 3.12 -23.43
N ASP A 373 6.96 4.03 -24.39
CA ASP A 373 8.13 4.16 -25.27
C ASP A 373 9.43 4.34 -24.47
N THR A 374 10.45 3.58 -24.87
CA THR A 374 11.82 3.75 -24.41
C THR A 374 12.49 4.87 -25.20
N GLU A 375 12.70 6.02 -24.57
CA GLU A 375 13.82 6.94 -24.89
C GLU A 375 14.64 7.25 -23.64
#